data_AF-A0A7J7JFK7-F1
#
_entry.id   AF-A0A7J7JFK7-F1
#
_cell.length_a   1.000
_cell.length_b   1.000
_cell.length_c   1.000
_cell.angle_alpha   90.00
_cell.angle_beta   90.00
_cell.angle_gamma   90.00
#
_symmetry.space_group_name_H-M   'P 1'
#
loop_
_entity.id
_entity.type
_entity.pdbx_description
1 polymer ?
#
loop_
_entity_poly.entity_id
_entity_poly.type
_entity_poly.pdbx_seq_one_letter_code
_entity_poly.pdbx_strand_id
1 'polypeptide(L)'
;MPEALIPVQLLWVNLVTDGLPATALSFNPPDLDIMDKQPRDPKEGLITGWLFFRYMAIGIYVGAATVGAAAWWFMSAPDGPHLNYYQLTHHMQCLGEPENFAGVSCEVFQAPEPMTMALSVLVVIEMLNALNSLSENQSLLSMPPWVNPWLVGAVALSMALHFMILHVPFLSTVFQITPLTLEHWVAVLKISLPVIILDESLKFIARNYTEGRNSSGGAAVVAMWAVYIGLLYYFPL
;
A
#
# COMPACT_ATOMS: atom_id res chain seq x y z
N MET A 1 -7.36 -18.49 -3.63
CA MET A 1 -7.69 -17.37 -4.53
C MET A 1 -6.65 -17.36 -5.64
N PRO A 2 -6.97 -16.87 -6.84
CA PRO A 2 -5.99 -16.66 -7.90
C PRO A 2 -4.80 -15.84 -7.41
N GLU A 3 -3.63 -16.06 -7.99
CA GLU A 3 -2.41 -15.36 -7.62
C GLU A 3 -2.58 -13.84 -7.85
N ALA A 4 -2.38 -13.04 -6.80
CA ALA A 4 -2.53 -11.59 -6.90
C ALA A 4 -1.29 -10.91 -7.50
N LEU A 5 -0.10 -11.48 -7.30
CA LEU A 5 1.17 -10.91 -7.74
C LEU A 5 2.09 -12.03 -8.22
N ILE A 6 2.73 -11.83 -9.37
CA ILE A 6 3.73 -12.78 -9.90
C ILE A 6 5.16 -12.39 -9.47
N PRO A 7 6.12 -13.33 -9.41
CA PRO A 7 7.48 -13.05 -8.96
C PRO A 7 8.19 -11.94 -9.73
N VAL A 8 7.94 -11.82 -11.04
CA VAL A 8 8.55 -10.78 -11.90
C VAL A 8 8.10 -9.38 -11.48
N GLN A 9 6.84 -9.22 -11.10
CA GLN A 9 6.30 -7.94 -10.60
C GLN A 9 6.94 -7.58 -9.25
N LEU A 10 7.06 -8.52 -8.32
CA LEU A 10 7.70 -8.31 -7.02
C LEU A 10 9.18 -7.95 -7.14
N LEU A 11 9.90 -8.57 -8.08
CA LEU A 11 11.31 -8.25 -8.34
C LEU A 11 11.45 -6.79 -8.80
N TRP A 12 10.57 -6.34 -9.70
CA TRP A 12 10.57 -4.96 -10.16
C TRP A 12 10.25 -3.97 -9.04
N VAL A 13 9.24 -4.26 -8.20
CA VAL A 13 8.86 -3.41 -7.07
C VAL A 13 10.05 -3.23 -6.12
N ASN A 14 10.62 -4.35 -5.64
CA ASN A 14 11.71 -4.31 -4.66
C ASN A 14 13.01 -3.68 -5.21
N LEU A 15 13.29 -3.85 -6.51
CA LEU A 15 14.54 -3.36 -7.10
C LEU A 15 14.45 -1.91 -7.57
N VAL A 16 13.36 -1.55 -8.25
CA VAL A 16 13.23 -0.29 -8.96
C VAL A 16 12.31 0.64 -8.20
N THR A 17 11.06 0.23 -7.98
CA THR A 17 10.03 1.11 -7.41
C THR A 17 10.39 1.56 -6.00
N ASP A 18 10.82 0.63 -5.15
CA ASP A 18 11.17 0.91 -3.74
C ASP A 18 12.64 1.31 -3.58
N GLY A 19 13.49 0.88 -4.52
CA GLY A 19 14.91 1.24 -4.53
C GLY A 19 15.13 2.75 -4.62
N LEU A 20 14.34 3.44 -5.45
CA LEU A 20 14.46 4.89 -5.62
C LEU A 20 14.11 5.66 -4.33
N PRO A 21 12.94 5.50 -3.68
CA PRO A 21 12.66 6.15 -2.41
C PRO A 21 13.63 5.74 -1.29
N ALA A 22 14.06 4.47 -1.23
CA ALA A 22 15.01 4.01 -0.23
C ALA A 22 16.36 4.75 -0.33
N THR A 23 16.85 4.97 -1.54
CA THR A 23 18.06 5.79 -1.74
C THR A 23 17.82 7.26 -1.40
N ALA A 24 16.64 7.80 -1.67
CA ALA A 24 16.29 9.18 -1.35
C ALA A 24 16.17 9.44 0.17
N LEU A 25 15.73 8.45 0.96
CA LEU A 25 15.68 8.52 2.43
C LEU A 25 17.07 8.71 3.04
N SER A 26 18.14 8.29 2.35
CA SER A 26 19.51 8.54 2.81
C SER A 26 19.89 10.03 2.83
N PHE A 27 19.13 10.88 2.14
CA PHE A 27 19.30 12.33 2.10
C PHE A 27 18.31 13.08 3.02
N ASN A 28 17.65 12.38 3.95
CA ASN A 28 16.76 13.00 4.93
C ASN A 28 17.55 13.96 5.84
N PRO A 29 16.98 15.13 6.17
CA PRO A 29 17.56 15.99 7.20
C PRO A 29 17.47 15.32 8.58
N PRO A 30 18.36 15.69 9.51
CA PRO A 30 18.33 15.17 10.86
C PRO A 30 17.03 15.57 11.59
N ASP A 31 16.57 14.70 12.49
CA ASP A 31 15.44 15.01 13.37
C ASP A 31 15.73 16.26 14.23
N LEU A 32 14.70 17.09 14.43
CA LEU A 32 14.79 18.35 15.18
C LEU A 32 15.26 18.18 16.63
N ASP A 33 14.99 17.02 17.23
CA ASP A 33 15.29 16.70 18.63
C ASP A 33 16.49 15.74 18.78
N ILE A 34 17.31 15.58 17.75
CA ILE A 34 18.42 14.61 17.76
C ILE A 34 19.47 14.92 18.82
N MET A 35 19.73 16.21 19.09
CA MET A 35 20.74 16.66 20.06
C MET A 35 20.28 16.56 21.52
N ASP A 36 18.97 16.43 21.75
CA ASP A 36 18.37 16.27 23.08
C ASP A 36 18.30 14.79 23.50
N LYS A 37 18.52 13.86 22.56
CA LYS A 37 18.51 12.41 22.80
C LYS A 37 19.86 11.94 23.33
N GLN A 38 19.82 10.98 24.24
CA GLN A 38 21.05 10.34 24.74
C GLN A 38 21.71 9.50 23.63
N PRO A 39 23.05 9.33 23.66
CA PRO A 39 23.74 8.47 22.72
C PRO A 39 23.17 7.05 22.70
N ARG A 40 22.94 6.49 21.51
CA ARG A 40 22.38 5.15 21.31
C ARG A 40 23.28 4.09 21.95
N ASP A 41 22.68 3.12 22.67
CA ASP A 41 23.41 1.98 23.22
C ASP A 41 23.82 1.02 22.07
N PRO A 42 25.11 0.64 21.93
CA PRO A 42 25.55 -0.33 20.92
C PRO A 42 24.88 -1.71 21.00
N LYS A 43 24.27 -2.05 22.14
CA LYS A 43 23.54 -3.31 22.35
C LYS A 43 22.07 -3.22 21.94
N GLU A 44 21.57 -2.02 21.65
CA GLU A 44 20.19 -1.83 21.19
C GLU A 44 20.05 -2.31 19.75
N GLY A 45 19.20 -3.33 19.55
CA GLY A 45 18.90 -3.86 18.21
C GLY A 45 18.31 -2.79 17.28
N LEU A 46 18.44 -2.99 15.96
CA LEU A 46 17.85 -2.09 14.97
C LEU A 46 16.32 -2.08 15.03
N ILE A 47 15.70 -3.22 15.39
CA ILE A 47 14.26 -3.37 15.51
C ILE A 47 13.89 -3.56 16.98
N THR A 48 13.31 -2.54 17.59
CA THR A 48 12.75 -2.63 18.95
C THR A 48 11.41 -3.37 18.93
N GLY A 49 10.93 -3.87 20.08
CA GLY A 49 9.66 -4.61 20.15
C GLY A 49 8.46 -3.81 19.64
N TRP A 50 8.45 -2.49 19.88
CA TRP A 50 7.41 -1.59 19.35
C TRP A 50 7.54 -1.39 17.84
N LEU A 51 8.76 -1.17 17.34
CA LEU A 51 9.01 -1.00 15.91
C LEU A 51 8.65 -2.27 15.11
N PHE A 52 8.91 -3.45 15.68
CA PHE A 52 8.48 -4.73 15.10
C PHE A 52 6.95 -4.81 14.97
N PHE A 53 6.21 -4.48 16.03
CA PHE A 53 4.74 -4.49 16.00
C PHE A 53 4.21 -3.50 14.95
N ARG A 54 4.80 -2.30 14.86
CA ARG A 54 4.43 -1.28 13.87
C ARG A 54 4.57 -1.80 12.44
N TYR A 55 5.72 -2.35 12.08
CA TYR A 55 5.93 -2.90 10.73
C TYR A 55 5.10 -4.16 10.46
N MET A 56 4.83 -4.97 11.47
CA MET A 56 3.91 -6.11 11.34
C MET A 56 2.49 -5.63 11.00
N ALA A 57 1.98 -4.60 11.68
CA ALA A 57 0.64 -4.05 11.42
C ALA A 57 0.53 -3.47 10.01
N ILE A 58 1.54 -2.72 9.56
CA ILE A 58 1.61 -2.18 8.20
C ILE A 58 1.71 -3.31 7.17
N GLY A 59 2.55 -4.32 7.40
CA GLY A 59 2.69 -5.47 6.50
C GLY A 59 1.42 -6.29 6.35
N ILE A 60 0.69 -6.53 7.45
CA ILE A 60 -0.64 -7.18 7.42
C ILE A 60 -1.61 -6.34 6.60
N TYR A 61 -1.60 -5.02 6.77
CA TYR A 61 -2.43 -4.12 5.97
C TYR A 61 -2.10 -4.20 4.48
N VAL A 62 -0.82 -4.14 4.10
CA VAL A 62 -0.39 -4.25 2.69
C VAL A 62 -0.83 -5.58 2.09
N GLY A 63 -0.62 -6.69 2.80
CA GLY A 63 -1.05 -8.02 2.36
C GLY A 63 -2.56 -8.13 2.17
N ALA A 64 -3.34 -7.59 3.12
CA ALA A 64 -4.80 -7.58 3.01
C ALA A 64 -5.30 -6.65 1.90
N ALA A 65 -4.67 -5.48 1.72
CA ALA A 65 -5.04 -4.49 0.72
C ALA A 65 -4.78 -4.99 -0.71
N THR A 66 -3.63 -5.63 -0.95
CA THR A 66 -3.27 -6.19 -2.27
C THR A 66 -4.18 -7.33 -2.68
N VAL A 67 -4.40 -8.32 -1.80
CA VAL A 67 -5.33 -9.44 -2.05
C VAL A 67 -6.77 -8.93 -2.13
N GLY A 68 -7.14 -7.98 -1.28
CA GLY A 68 -8.46 -7.35 -1.26
C GLY A 68 -8.77 -6.58 -2.55
N ALA A 69 -7.79 -5.88 -3.12
CA ALA A 69 -7.95 -5.16 -4.38
C ALA A 69 -8.16 -6.12 -5.57
N ALA A 70 -7.41 -7.22 -5.63
CA ALA A 70 -7.63 -8.26 -6.62
C ALA A 70 -9.01 -8.92 -6.45
N ALA A 71 -9.41 -9.24 -5.22
CA ALA A 71 -10.72 -9.82 -4.92
C ALA A 71 -11.87 -8.85 -5.24
N TRP A 72 -11.69 -7.55 -4.98
CA TRP A 72 -12.67 -6.51 -5.32
C TRP A 72 -12.94 -6.48 -6.83
N TRP A 73 -11.91 -6.63 -7.67
CA TRP A 73 -12.10 -6.70 -9.12
C TRP A 73 -12.98 -7.89 -9.54
N PHE A 74 -12.77 -9.07 -8.94
CA PHE A 74 -13.57 -10.26 -9.25
C PHE A 74 -15.03 -10.19 -8.77
N MET A 75 -15.28 -9.52 -7.64
CA MET A 75 -16.59 -9.57 -6.97
C MET A 75 -17.45 -8.33 -7.23
N SER A 76 -16.84 -7.15 -7.24
CA SER A 76 -17.55 -5.88 -7.11
C SER A 76 -17.22 -4.85 -8.19
N ALA A 77 -16.17 -5.04 -8.99
CA ALA A 77 -15.84 -4.08 -10.04
C ALA A 77 -16.95 -4.02 -11.11
N PRO A 78 -17.28 -2.83 -11.65
CA PRO A 78 -18.34 -2.65 -12.65
C PRO A 78 -18.11 -3.45 -13.93
N ASP A 79 -16.85 -3.57 -14.35
CA ASP A 79 -16.43 -4.32 -15.55
C ASP A 79 -16.12 -5.80 -15.24
N GLY A 80 -16.29 -6.21 -13.97
CA GLY A 80 -15.90 -7.52 -13.48
C GLY A 80 -16.97 -8.61 -13.67
N PRO A 81 -16.60 -9.88 -13.48
CA PRO A 81 -17.51 -11.03 -13.61
C PRO A 81 -18.54 -11.17 -12.45
N HIS A 82 -18.49 -10.32 -11.42
CA HIS A 82 -19.36 -10.35 -10.24
C HIS A 82 -19.50 -11.73 -9.58
N LEU A 83 -18.35 -12.35 -9.30
CA LEU A 83 -18.30 -13.71 -8.73
C LEU A 83 -18.68 -13.73 -7.25
N ASN A 84 -19.27 -14.84 -6.82
CA ASN A 84 -19.42 -15.14 -5.41
C ASN A 84 -18.07 -15.55 -4.78
N TYR A 85 -17.92 -15.31 -3.48
CA TYR A 85 -16.72 -15.68 -2.73
C TYR A 85 -16.37 -17.18 -2.85
N TYR A 86 -17.38 -18.04 -2.89
CA TYR A 86 -17.18 -19.48 -3.08
C TYR A 86 -16.51 -19.80 -4.42
N GLN A 87 -17.00 -19.20 -5.52
CA GLN A 87 -16.45 -19.38 -6.86
C GLN A 87 -15.00 -18.86 -6.95
N LEU A 88 -14.72 -17.72 -6.32
CA LEU A 88 -13.38 -17.15 -6.29
C LEU A 88 -12.37 -18.01 -5.50
N THR A 89 -12.79 -18.58 -4.37
CA THR A 89 -11.91 -19.44 -3.57
C THR A 89 -11.65 -20.78 -4.22
N HIS A 90 -12.66 -21.36 -4.89
CA HIS A 90 -12.60 -22.68 -5.54
C HIS A 90 -12.31 -22.60 -7.06
N HIS A 91 -11.65 -21.54 -7.53
CA HIS A 91 -11.36 -21.30 -8.95
C HIS A 91 -10.71 -22.51 -9.69
N MET A 92 -9.89 -23.31 -9.02
CA MET A 92 -9.24 -24.51 -9.60
C MET A 92 -10.24 -25.61 -10.02
N GLN A 93 -11.47 -25.58 -9.50
CA GLN A 93 -12.53 -26.54 -9.80
C GLN A 93 -13.42 -26.09 -10.98
N CYS A 94 -13.16 -24.93 -11.59
CA CYS A 94 -14.00 -24.36 -12.64
C CYS A 94 -14.27 -25.32 -13.81
N LEU A 95 -13.26 -26.10 -14.24
CA LEU A 95 -13.39 -27.11 -15.30
C LEU A 95 -14.03 -28.43 -14.83
N GLY A 96 -14.00 -28.70 -13.52
CA GLY A 96 -14.46 -29.97 -12.93
C GLY A 96 -15.92 -29.95 -12.47
N GLU A 97 -16.46 -28.78 -12.11
CA GLU A 97 -17.80 -28.62 -11.55
C GLU A 97 -18.61 -27.52 -12.29
N PRO A 98 -19.10 -27.79 -13.52
CA PRO A 98 -19.73 -26.77 -14.36
C PRO A 98 -21.04 -26.22 -13.80
N GLU A 99 -21.71 -26.93 -12.88
CA GLU A 99 -22.94 -26.44 -12.23
C GLU A 99 -22.67 -25.27 -11.27
N ASN A 100 -21.56 -25.30 -10.54
CA ASN A 100 -21.19 -24.27 -9.56
C ASN A 100 -20.63 -22.99 -10.23
N PHE A 101 -20.22 -23.09 -11.49
CA PHE A 101 -19.64 -22.00 -12.30
C PHE A 101 -20.52 -21.64 -13.52
N ALA A 102 -21.82 -21.95 -13.47
CA ALA A 102 -22.74 -21.67 -14.56
C ALA A 102 -22.74 -20.17 -14.93
N GLY A 103 -22.40 -19.85 -16.18
CA GLY A 103 -22.36 -18.48 -16.70
C GLY A 103 -21.03 -17.75 -16.57
N VAL A 104 -19.97 -18.40 -16.06
CA VAL A 104 -18.63 -17.82 -15.91
C VAL A 104 -17.64 -18.52 -16.83
N SER A 105 -16.88 -17.75 -17.63
CA SER A 105 -15.77 -18.28 -18.41
C SER A 105 -14.54 -18.50 -17.52
N CYS A 106 -14.00 -19.72 -17.46
CA CYS A 106 -12.84 -20.04 -16.61
C CYS A 106 -11.56 -19.24 -16.97
N GLU A 107 -11.47 -18.68 -18.18
CA GLU A 107 -10.38 -17.79 -18.60
C GLU A 107 -10.28 -16.52 -17.73
N VAL A 108 -11.38 -16.10 -17.09
CA VAL A 108 -11.41 -14.89 -16.25
C VAL A 108 -10.46 -14.98 -15.05
N PHE A 109 -10.17 -16.19 -14.56
CA PHE A 109 -9.25 -16.38 -13.43
C PHE A 109 -7.77 -16.18 -13.80
N GLN A 110 -7.46 -16.11 -15.10
CA GLN A 110 -6.11 -15.82 -15.62
C GLN A 110 -5.99 -14.38 -16.15
N ALA A 111 -7.01 -13.55 -15.91
CA ALA A 111 -7.06 -12.19 -16.40
C ALA A 111 -5.98 -11.31 -15.73
N PRO A 112 -5.30 -10.42 -16.48
CA PRO A 112 -4.22 -9.55 -15.96
C PRO A 112 -4.72 -8.36 -15.10
N GLU A 113 -5.99 -7.98 -15.20
CA GLU A 113 -6.61 -6.87 -14.48
C GLU A 113 -6.49 -6.98 -12.95
N PRO A 114 -6.88 -8.10 -12.28
CA PRO A 114 -6.76 -8.24 -10.83
C PRO A 114 -5.30 -8.20 -10.35
N MET A 115 -4.35 -8.73 -11.14
CA MET A 115 -2.92 -8.63 -10.82
C MET A 115 -2.44 -7.17 -10.90
N THR A 116 -2.93 -6.42 -11.88
CA THR A 116 -2.62 -5.00 -12.04
C THR A 116 -3.18 -4.17 -10.88
N MET A 117 -4.40 -4.49 -10.41
CA MET A 117 -5.00 -3.87 -9.23
C MET A 117 -4.16 -4.10 -7.98
N ALA A 118 -3.76 -5.35 -7.71
CA ALA A 118 -2.92 -5.69 -6.58
C ALA A 118 -1.54 -5.01 -6.66
N LEU A 119 -0.90 -5.04 -7.83
CA LEU A 119 0.40 -4.38 -8.04
C LEU A 119 0.32 -2.87 -7.83
N SER A 120 -0.72 -2.24 -8.35
CA SER A 120 -0.89 -0.79 -8.22
C SER A 120 -1.18 -0.38 -6.78
N VAL A 121 -1.95 -1.16 -6.02
CA VAL A 121 -2.14 -0.94 -4.58
C VAL A 121 -0.82 -1.11 -3.83
N LEU A 122 -0.04 -2.16 -4.13
CA LEU A 122 1.27 -2.34 -3.50
C LEU A 122 2.18 -1.12 -3.74
N VAL A 123 2.33 -0.71 -5.00
CA VAL A 123 3.19 0.42 -5.37
C VAL A 123 2.72 1.72 -4.71
N VAL A 124 1.42 2.02 -4.74
CA VAL A 124 0.91 3.25 -4.11
C VAL A 124 1.12 3.20 -2.60
N ILE A 125 0.86 2.06 -1.95
CA ILE A 125 1.11 1.90 -0.51
C ILE A 125 2.58 2.11 -0.19
N GLU A 126 3.53 1.52 -0.93
CA GLU A 126 4.96 1.69 -0.66
C GLU A 126 5.42 3.13 -0.88
N MET A 127 4.87 3.84 -1.87
CA MET A 127 5.16 5.27 -2.05
C MET A 127 4.65 6.11 -0.89
N LEU A 128 3.46 5.80 -0.36
CA LEU A 128 2.93 6.47 0.83
C LEU A 128 3.71 6.09 2.10
N ASN A 129 4.15 4.84 2.19
CA ASN A 129 4.96 4.34 3.30
C ASN A 129 6.35 4.99 3.31
N ALA A 130 6.95 5.24 2.13
CA ALA A 130 8.20 5.99 2.01
C ALA A 130 8.07 7.42 2.57
N LEU A 131 6.92 8.08 2.38
CA LEU A 131 6.65 9.39 3.01
C LEU A 131 6.53 9.26 4.54
N ASN A 132 5.91 8.19 5.04
CA ASN A 132 5.82 7.91 6.46
C ASN A 132 7.20 7.61 7.09
N SER A 133 8.10 6.98 6.33
CA SER A 133 9.48 6.71 6.72
C SER A 133 10.38 7.95 6.74
N LEU A 134 9.87 9.14 6.38
CA LEU A 134 10.62 10.40 6.51
C LEU A 134 11.05 10.66 7.96
N SER A 135 10.24 10.24 8.93
CA SER A 135 10.61 10.26 10.35
C SER A 135 9.99 9.09 11.09
N GLU A 136 10.75 8.57 12.07
CA GLU A 136 10.33 7.44 12.87
C GLU A 136 9.19 7.82 13.83
N ASN A 137 9.33 8.93 14.57
CA ASN A 137 8.39 9.31 15.65
C ASN A 137 7.62 10.60 15.36
N GLN A 138 8.09 11.42 14.43
CA GLN A 138 7.43 12.69 14.13
C GLN A 138 6.29 12.49 13.12
N SER A 139 5.21 13.23 13.38
CA SER A 139 4.03 13.24 12.53
C SER A 139 4.33 13.89 11.18
N LEU A 140 3.71 13.37 10.11
CA LEU A 140 3.86 13.94 8.76
C LEU A 140 3.36 15.39 8.68
N LEU A 141 2.45 15.78 9.58
CA LEU A 141 1.98 17.17 9.72
C LEU A 141 3.05 18.10 10.29
N SER A 142 3.95 17.59 11.14
CA SER A 142 5.02 18.39 11.74
C SER A 142 6.25 18.46 10.83
N MET A 143 6.55 17.35 10.14
CA MET A 143 7.58 17.30 9.10
C MET A 143 6.94 16.96 7.76
N PRO A 144 6.56 17.97 6.97
CA PRO A 144 5.87 17.73 5.72
C PRO A 144 6.82 17.13 4.68
N PRO A 145 6.28 16.41 3.68
CA PRO A 145 7.10 15.64 2.73
C PRO A 145 8.05 16.48 1.86
N TRP A 146 7.77 17.78 1.70
CA TRP A 146 8.64 18.73 0.96
C TRP A 146 9.98 19.01 1.64
N VAL A 147 10.16 18.58 2.88
CA VAL A 147 11.41 18.72 3.64
C VAL A 147 12.56 17.97 2.95
N ASN A 148 12.27 16.83 2.31
CA ASN A 148 13.22 16.14 1.44
C ASN A 148 12.72 16.18 -0.02
N PRO A 149 13.17 17.17 -0.83
CA PRO A 149 12.76 17.25 -2.24
C PRO A 149 13.26 16.06 -3.07
N TRP A 150 14.35 15.40 -2.66
CA TRP A 150 14.83 14.18 -3.32
C TRP A 150 13.86 13.01 -3.14
N LEU A 151 13.25 12.88 -1.95
CA LEU A 151 12.23 11.87 -1.69
C LEU A 151 10.98 12.11 -2.56
N VAL A 152 10.51 13.35 -2.65
CA VAL A 152 9.38 13.72 -3.51
C VAL A 152 9.69 13.42 -4.98
N GLY A 153 10.90 13.76 -5.44
CA GLY A 153 11.36 13.44 -6.79
C GLY A 153 11.45 11.93 -7.05
N ALA A 154 11.93 11.15 -6.08
CA ALA A 154 12.01 9.70 -6.18
C ALA A 154 10.63 9.04 -6.22
N VAL A 155 9.69 9.46 -5.36
CA VAL A 155 8.30 8.99 -5.38
C VAL A 155 7.61 9.33 -6.72
N ALA A 156 7.80 10.55 -7.22
CA ALA A 156 7.25 10.96 -8.51
C ALA A 156 7.83 10.13 -9.67
N LEU A 157 9.14 9.86 -9.64
CA LEU A 157 9.81 9.02 -10.62
C LEU A 157 9.34 7.56 -10.55
N SER A 158 9.21 6.98 -9.36
CA SER A 158 8.68 5.63 -9.16
C SER A 158 7.24 5.51 -9.67
N MET A 159 6.39 6.50 -9.42
CA MET A 159 5.04 6.53 -10.00
C MET A 159 5.06 6.66 -11.52
N ALA A 160 5.95 7.49 -12.09
CA ALA A 160 6.10 7.60 -13.53
C ALA A 160 6.56 6.29 -14.17
N LEU A 161 7.48 5.57 -13.54
CA LEU A 161 7.91 4.23 -13.97
C LEU A 161 6.77 3.21 -13.86
N HIS A 162 5.92 3.31 -12.83
CA HIS A 162 4.72 2.48 -12.72
C HIS A 162 3.73 2.75 -13.86
N PHE A 163 3.49 4.01 -14.22
CA PHE A 163 2.69 4.32 -15.41
C PHE A 163 3.35 3.84 -16.71
N MET A 164 4.68 3.87 -16.79
CA MET A 164 5.43 3.37 -17.95
C MET A 164 5.21 1.87 -18.15
N ILE A 165 5.27 1.05 -17.09
CA ILE A 165 5.04 -0.40 -17.23
C ILE A 165 3.60 -0.72 -17.68
N LEU A 166 2.62 0.12 -17.32
CA LEU A 166 1.22 -0.07 -17.68
C LEU A 166 0.88 0.32 -19.13
N HIS A 167 1.55 1.35 -19.67
CA HIS A 167 1.21 1.91 -20.98
C HIS A 167 2.12 1.41 -22.11
N VAL A 168 3.32 0.92 -21.80
CA VAL A 168 4.24 0.41 -22.81
C VAL A 168 3.92 -1.07 -23.07
N PRO A 169 3.47 -1.45 -24.29
CA PRO A 169 2.96 -2.80 -24.58
C PRO A 169 4.02 -3.90 -24.43
N PHE A 170 5.30 -3.56 -24.64
CA PHE A 170 6.40 -4.48 -24.38
C PHE A 170 6.52 -4.82 -22.89
N LEU A 171 6.37 -3.84 -22.00
CA LEU A 171 6.46 -4.07 -20.55
C LEU A 171 5.19 -4.77 -20.05
N SER A 172 4.02 -4.35 -20.52
CA SER A 172 2.74 -4.91 -20.06
C SER A 172 2.60 -6.40 -20.35
N THR A 173 3.15 -6.88 -21.48
CA THR A 173 3.21 -8.31 -21.83
C THR A 173 4.20 -9.10 -20.95
N VAL A 174 5.37 -8.54 -20.65
CA VAL A 174 6.37 -9.18 -19.76
C VAL A 174 5.86 -9.28 -18.33
N PHE A 175 5.20 -8.24 -17.83
CA PHE A 175 4.67 -8.17 -16.47
C PHE A 175 3.25 -8.75 -16.32
N GLN A 176 2.60 -9.17 -17.41
CA GLN A 176 1.22 -9.68 -17.43
C GLN A 176 0.24 -8.70 -16.76
N ILE A 177 0.27 -7.44 -17.20
CA ILE A 177 -0.55 -6.33 -16.66
C ILE A 177 -1.28 -5.60 -17.78
N THR A 178 -2.37 -4.92 -17.43
CA THR A 178 -3.19 -4.12 -18.34
C THR A 178 -3.36 -2.69 -17.83
N PRO A 179 -3.58 -1.70 -18.71
CA PRO A 179 -3.82 -0.33 -18.28
C PRO A 179 -5.13 -0.22 -17.49
N LEU A 180 -5.07 0.46 -16.34
CA LEU A 180 -6.20 0.68 -15.45
C LEU A 180 -7.07 1.85 -15.91
N THR A 181 -8.39 1.70 -15.81
CA THR A 181 -9.37 2.78 -16.00
C THR A 181 -9.34 3.75 -14.81
N LEU A 182 -9.94 4.93 -14.97
CA LEU A 182 -10.03 5.91 -13.89
C LEU A 182 -10.78 5.38 -12.66
N GLU A 183 -11.82 4.57 -12.87
CA GLU A 183 -12.60 3.96 -11.79
C GLU A 183 -11.74 3.02 -10.94
N HIS A 184 -10.96 2.16 -11.61
CA HIS A 184 -10.00 1.29 -10.94
C HIS A 184 -8.93 2.09 -10.17
N TRP A 185 -8.41 3.18 -10.73
CA TRP A 185 -7.47 4.06 -10.04
C TRP A 185 -8.06 4.73 -8.79
N VAL A 186 -9.33 5.13 -8.83
CA VAL A 186 -10.02 5.67 -7.65
C VAL A 186 -10.10 4.61 -6.56
N ALA A 187 -10.42 3.35 -6.90
CA ALA A 187 -10.41 2.25 -5.95
C ALA A 187 -9.01 1.99 -5.36
N VAL A 188 -7.96 1.97 -6.20
CA VAL A 188 -6.56 1.83 -5.77
C VAL A 188 -6.18 2.91 -4.76
N LEU A 189 -6.50 4.18 -5.04
CA LEU A 189 -6.20 5.28 -4.14
C LEU A 189 -6.97 5.17 -2.83
N LYS A 190 -8.27 4.86 -2.87
CA LYS A 190 -9.09 4.66 -1.66
C LYS A 190 -8.55 3.55 -0.77
N ILE A 191 -8.16 2.41 -1.35
CA ILE A 191 -7.58 1.28 -0.61
C ILE A 191 -6.18 1.61 -0.08
N SER A 192 -5.41 2.47 -0.74
CA SER A 192 -4.02 2.72 -0.34
C SER A 192 -3.88 3.82 0.71
N LEU A 193 -4.70 4.88 0.64
CA LEU A 193 -4.63 6.06 1.54
C LEU A 193 -4.61 5.76 3.06
N PRO A 194 -5.35 4.76 3.59
CA PRO A 194 -5.36 4.50 5.03
C PRO A 194 -4.02 4.08 5.60
N VAL A 195 -3.03 3.68 4.78
CA VAL A 195 -1.70 3.36 5.31
C VAL A 195 -1.06 4.58 6.01
N ILE A 196 -1.32 5.80 5.52
CA ILE A 196 -0.86 7.04 6.16
C ILE A 196 -1.53 7.20 7.52
N ILE A 197 -2.85 7.03 7.56
CA ILE A 197 -3.65 7.20 8.78
C ILE A 197 -3.27 6.13 9.82
N LEU A 198 -3.04 4.90 9.35
CA LEU A 198 -2.57 3.78 10.16
C LEU A 198 -1.21 4.08 10.77
N ASP A 199 -0.20 4.45 9.97
CA ASP A 199 1.13 4.74 10.48
C ASP A 199 1.14 5.97 11.41
N GLU A 200 0.40 7.02 11.08
CA GLU A 200 0.27 8.22 11.91
C GLU A 200 -0.41 7.89 13.26
N SER A 201 -1.39 6.98 13.26
CA SER A 201 -1.98 6.47 14.51
C SER A 201 -0.97 5.67 15.36
N LEU A 202 -0.12 4.85 14.74
CA LEU A 202 0.92 4.10 15.43
C LEU A 202 2.01 5.02 15.98
N LYS A 203 2.44 6.05 15.22
CA LYS A 203 3.33 7.12 15.70
C LYS A 203 2.74 7.90 16.86
N PHE A 204 1.44 8.18 16.82
CA PHE A 204 0.75 8.85 17.93
C PHE A 204 0.73 7.99 19.20
N ILE A 205 0.45 6.69 19.08
CA ILE A 205 0.49 5.75 20.21
C ILE A 205 1.92 5.65 20.78
N ALA A 206 2.94 5.58 19.92
CA ALA A 206 4.34 5.54 20.33
C ALA A 206 4.75 6.74 21.21
N ARG A 207 4.41 7.95 20.76
CA ARG A 207 4.74 9.20 21.48
C ARG A 207 4.07 9.29 22.86
N ASN A 208 2.83 8.84 22.97
CA ASN A 208 2.08 8.94 24.23
C ASN A 208 2.42 7.83 25.23
N TYR A 209 2.48 6.58 24.77
CA TYR A 209 2.61 5.43 25.66
C TYR A 209 4.06 5.01 25.89
N THR A 210 4.95 5.20 24.91
CA THR A 210 6.35 4.75 24.99
C THR A 210 7.27 5.87 25.47
N GLU A 211 7.03 7.11 25.02
CA GLU A 211 7.86 8.28 25.39
C GLU A 211 7.24 9.13 26.53
N GLY A 212 6.02 8.83 26.99
CA GLY A 212 5.34 9.54 28.09
C GLY A 212 5.04 11.01 27.80
N ARG A 213 5.09 11.43 26.53
CA ARG A 213 4.91 12.81 26.10
C ARG A 213 3.43 13.03 25.80
N ASN A 214 2.74 13.84 26.60
CA ASN A 214 1.29 14.05 26.50
C ASN A 214 0.96 14.90 25.25
N SER A 215 0.81 14.26 24.09
CA SER A 215 0.56 14.92 22.81
C SER A 215 -0.94 15.10 22.56
N SER A 216 -1.37 16.33 22.25
CA SER A 216 -2.78 16.71 22.01
C SER A 216 -3.35 16.23 20.66
N GLY A 217 -2.66 15.34 19.95
CA GLY A 217 -3.00 14.90 18.58
C GLY A 217 -4.11 13.85 18.44
N GLY A 218 -4.66 13.32 19.55
CA GLY A 218 -5.59 12.18 19.48
C GLY A 218 -6.88 12.50 18.73
N ALA A 219 -7.41 13.71 18.89
CA ALA A 219 -8.57 14.18 18.16
C ALA A 219 -8.32 14.27 16.64
N ALA A 220 -7.10 14.60 16.22
CA ALA A 220 -6.74 14.66 14.80
C ALA A 220 -6.70 13.26 14.17
N VAL A 221 -6.15 12.26 14.87
CA VAL A 221 -6.14 10.86 14.40
C VAL A 221 -7.57 10.31 14.24
N VAL A 222 -8.42 10.55 15.23
CA VAL A 222 -9.84 10.12 15.17
C VAL A 222 -10.58 10.85 14.05
N ALA A 223 -10.33 12.15 13.85
CA ALA A 223 -10.92 12.91 12.76
C ALA A 223 -10.47 12.39 11.38
N MET A 224 -9.19 12.01 11.20
CA MET A 224 -8.70 11.44 9.94
C MET A 224 -9.39 10.11 9.61
N TRP A 225 -9.55 9.22 10.59
CA TRP A 225 -10.31 7.98 10.42
C TRP A 225 -11.79 8.23 10.12
N ALA A 226 -12.42 9.18 10.83
CA ALA A 226 -13.82 9.53 10.61
C ALA A 226 -14.06 10.11 9.21
N VAL A 227 -13.16 10.97 8.72
CA VAL A 227 -13.22 11.50 7.36
C VAL A 227 -13.04 10.39 6.33
N TYR A 228 -12.07 9.50 6.52
CA TYR A 228 -11.86 8.36 5.61
C TYR A 228 -13.09 7.43 5.54
N ILE A 229 -13.63 7.04 6.69
CA ILE A 229 -14.82 6.19 6.77
C ILE A 229 -16.04 6.91 6.19
N GLY A 230 -16.18 8.21 6.45
CA GLY A 230 -17.22 9.04 5.85
C GLY A 230 -17.11 9.07 4.32
N LEU A 231 -15.91 9.26 3.78
CA LEU A 231 -15.67 9.23 2.33
C LEU A 231 -16.03 7.88 1.70
N LEU A 232 -15.69 6.77 2.34
CA LEU A 232 -16.10 5.44 1.87
C LEU A 232 -17.62 5.22 1.96
N TYR A 233 -18.28 5.78 2.97
CA TYR A 233 -19.73 5.66 3.12
C TYR A 233 -20.50 6.43 2.04
N TYR A 234 -20.06 7.65 1.72
CA TYR A 234 -20.69 8.48 0.68
C TYR A 234 -20.31 8.04 -0.74
N PHE A 235 -19.11 7.50 -0.93
CA PHE A 235 -18.60 7.06 -2.22
C PHE A 235 -18.02 5.64 -2.10
N PRO A 236 -18.82 4.58 -2.33
CA PRO A 236 -18.33 3.21 -2.28
C PRO A 236 -17.20 2.98 -3.30
N LEU A 237 -16.43 1.91 -3.06
CA LEU A 237 -15.33 1.48 -3.93
C LEU A 237 -15.82 1.18 -5.33
#